data_AF-A0A2M8TPY1-F1
#
_entry.id   AF-A0A2M8TPY1-F1
#
_cell.length_a   1.000
_cell.length_b   1.000
_cell.length_c   1.000
_cell.angle_alpha   90.00
_cell.angle_beta   90.00
_cell.angle_gamma   90.00
#
_symmetry.space_group_name_H-M   'P 1'
#
loop_
_entity.id
_entity.type
_entity.pdbx_description
1 polymer ?
#
loop_
_entity_poly.entity_id
_entity_poly.type
_entity_poly.pdbx_seq_one_letter_code
_entity_poly.pdbx_strand_id
1 'polypeptide(L)'
;MKQKVYGAYNMTEWEILLPVAGRIMKIPFSGGTISGTGIRPAAFTTQNEIIQFALENSLHFKSGRVQLIDETDIEDPKTESEETQETSTDNEDVADNFTEVEVGSLEEAVDYLVSNFDDANKQQLRSKKAANAFAETKGIRFVGL
;
A
#
# COMPACT_ATOMS: atom_id res chain seq x y z
N MET A 1 19.06 7.40 -2.39
CA MET A 1 19.08 6.94 -0.97
C MET A 1 17.81 6.14 -0.74
N LYS A 2 17.86 4.99 -0.06
CA LYS A 2 16.67 4.12 0.04
C LYS A 2 15.78 4.52 1.21
N GLN A 3 14.53 4.85 0.92
CA GLN A 3 13.47 4.98 1.91
C GLN A 3 12.74 3.65 2.04
N LYS A 4 12.51 3.21 3.28
CA LYS A 4 11.74 2.00 3.57
C LYS A 4 10.57 2.33 4.48
N VAL A 5 9.43 1.73 4.20
CA VAL A 5 8.20 1.81 5.00
C VAL A 5 8.00 0.48 5.68
N TYR A 6 7.93 0.48 7.00
CA TYR A 6 7.67 -0.70 7.81
C TYR A 6 6.26 -0.64 8.38
N GLY A 7 5.57 -1.78 8.40
CA GLY A 7 4.21 -1.93 8.93
C GLY A 7 4.16 -2.86 10.13
N ALA A 8 3.44 -2.45 11.17
CA ALA A 8 3.08 -3.26 12.33
C ALA A 8 1.59 -3.63 12.26
N TYR A 9 1.33 -4.92 11.98
CA TYR A 9 -0.03 -5.44 11.80
C TYR A 9 -0.74 -5.66 13.13
N ASN A 10 -2.08 -5.55 13.10
CA ASN A 10 -2.95 -5.69 14.27
C ASN A 10 -2.65 -4.69 15.40
N MET A 11 -2.01 -3.56 15.08
CA MET A 11 -1.72 -2.47 16.01
C MET A 11 -2.09 -1.14 15.37
N THR A 12 -2.77 -0.28 16.13
CA THR A 12 -3.11 1.09 15.68
C THR A 12 -1.96 2.07 15.89
N GLU A 13 -1.28 1.92 17.02
CA GLU A 13 -0.09 2.68 17.41
C GLU A 13 0.85 1.75 18.17
N TRP A 14 2.16 1.86 17.92
CA TRP A 14 3.15 1.07 18.64
C TRP A 14 4.51 1.75 18.68
N GLU A 15 5.18 1.77 19.83
CA GLU A 15 6.57 2.23 19.97
C GLU A 15 7.48 1.02 20.20
N ILE A 16 8.44 0.80 19.31
CA ILE A 16 9.48 -0.21 19.53
C ILE A 16 10.77 0.44 20.04
N LEU A 17 11.41 -0.25 20.97
CA LEU A 17 12.72 0.11 21.51
C LEU A 17 13.77 -0.77 20.85
N LEU A 18 14.53 -0.21 19.91
CA LEU A 18 15.56 -0.94 19.19
C LEU A 18 16.96 -0.57 19.68
N PRO A 19 17.81 -1.54 20.03
CA PRO A 19 19.22 -1.30 20.27
C PRO A 19 19.92 -1.06 18.93
N VAL A 20 20.31 0.19 18.68
CA VAL A 20 20.99 0.63 17.45
C VAL A 20 22.35 1.22 17.83
N ALA A 21 23.44 0.60 17.38
CA ALA A 21 24.81 1.09 17.60
C ALA A 21 25.14 1.48 19.06
N GLY A 22 24.65 0.70 20.04
CA GLY A 22 24.89 0.95 21.47
C GLY A 22 23.96 1.98 22.13
N ARG A 23 22.94 2.47 21.42
CA ARG A 23 21.87 3.32 21.98
C ARG A 23 20.51 2.67 21.78
N ILE A 24 19.55 3.00 22.63
CA ILE A 24 18.16 2.55 22.47
C ILE A 24 17.40 3.63 21.69
N MET A 25 16.98 3.31 20.47
CA MET A 25 16.15 4.16 19.61
C MET A 25 14.68 3.81 19.80
N LYS A 26 13.85 4.85 19.94
CA LYS A 26 12.39 4.75 19.95
C LYS A 26 11.89 4.92 18.53
N ILE A 27 11.20 3.92 18.01
CA ILE A 27 10.60 3.98 16.67
C ILE A 27 9.08 3.94 16.83
N PRO A 28 8.38 5.06 16.60
CA PRO A 28 6.93 5.12 16.67
C PRO A 28 6.30 4.69 15.35
N PHE A 29 5.48 3.64 15.39
CA PHE A 29 4.55 3.24 14.36
C PHE A 29 3.19 3.86 14.67
N SER A 30 2.57 4.49 13.69
CA SER A 30 1.28 5.16 13.86
C SER A 30 0.41 5.04 12.61
N GLY A 31 -0.85 5.48 12.70
CA GLY A 31 -1.78 5.46 11.56
C GLY A 31 -2.40 4.10 11.26
N GLY A 32 -2.22 3.12 12.17
CA GLY A 32 -2.90 1.84 12.05
C GLY A 32 -4.37 1.96 12.44
N THR A 33 -5.23 1.19 11.78
CA THR A 33 -6.66 1.15 12.07
C THR A 33 -7.10 -0.30 12.15
N ILE A 34 -7.87 -0.65 13.18
CA ILE A 34 -8.45 -1.98 13.33
C ILE A 34 -9.95 -1.77 13.38
N SER A 35 -10.62 -2.03 12.27
CA SER A 35 -12.07 -1.91 12.15
C SER A 35 -12.64 -3.26 11.70
N GLY A 36 -13.94 -3.49 11.96
CA GLY A 36 -14.61 -4.71 11.48
C GLY A 36 -14.64 -4.85 9.95
N THR A 37 -14.39 -3.76 9.24
CA THR A 37 -14.39 -3.68 7.77
C THR A 37 -13.00 -3.86 7.16
N GLY A 38 -11.93 -3.74 7.95
CA GLY A 38 -10.56 -3.81 7.45
C GLY A 38 -9.52 -3.47 8.50
N ILE A 39 -8.32 -3.96 8.25
CA ILE A 39 -7.13 -3.71 9.07
C ILE A 39 -6.18 -2.87 8.22
N ARG A 40 -5.65 -1.80 8.83
CA ARG A 40 -4.54 -1.02 8.29
C ARG A 40 -3.41 -1.10 9.32
N PRO A 41 -2.19 -1.51 8.95
CA PRO A 41 -1.07 -1.56 9.90
C PRO A 41 -0.65 -0.16 10.33
N ALA A 42 -0.13 -0.06 11.55
CA ALA A 42 0.63 1.13 11.94
C ALA A 42 1.92 1.16 11.14
N ALA A 43 2.24 2.30 10.52
CA ALA A 43 3.38 2.42 9.62
C ALA A 43 4.49 3.30 10.21
N PHE A 44 5.73 3.02 9.83
CA PHE A 44 6.90 3.84 10.12
C PHE A 44 7.79 3.93 8.88
N THR A 45 8.00 5.16 8.41
CA THR A 45 8.84 5.44 7.24
C THR A 45 10.19 5.96 7.68
N THR A 46 11.27 5.39 7.14
CA THR A 46 12.63 5.85 7.44
C THR A 46 13.57 5.72 6.26
N GLN A 47 14.44 6.71 6.10
CA GLN A 47 15.55 6.73 5.14
C GLN A 47 16.88 6.32 5.80
N ASN A 48 16.89 6.14 7.12
CA ASN A 48 18.12 5.89 7.86
C ASN A 48 18.50 4.40 7.77
N GLU A 49 19.56 4.10 7.01
CA GLU A 49 20.06 2.74 6.80
C GLU A 49 20.39 2.00 8.11
N ILE A 50 20.82 2.72 9.14
CA ILE A 50 21.13 2.14 10.46
C ILE A 50 19.83 1.68 11.14
N ILE A 51 18.76 2.48 11.04
CA ILE A 51 17.45 2.12 11.59
C ILE A 51 16.86 0.95 10.81
N GLN A 52 16.93 0.99 9.46
CA GLN A 52 16.48 -0.08 8.59
C GLN A 52 17.16 -1.41 8.95
N PHE A 53 18.49 -1.42 9.00
CA PHE A 53 19.28 -2.60 9.36
C PHE A 53 18.94 -3.13 10.76
N ALA A 54 18.72 -2.25 11.73
CA ALA A 54 18.35 -2.64 13.08
C ALA A 54 16.92 -3.21 13.16
N LEU A 55 15.98 -2.64 12.40
CA LEU A 55 14.60 -3.13 12.28
C LEU A 55 14.59 -4.53 11.69
N GLU A 56 15.23 -4.72 10.53
CA GLU A 56 15.29 -6.00 9.80
C GLU A 56 15.98 -7.10 10.62
N ASN A 57 16.98 -6.75 11.43
CA ASN A 57 17.64 -7.72 12.32
C ASN A 57 16.91 -7.99 13.63
N SER A 58 15.92 -7.17 13.99
CA SER A 58 15.19 -7.29 15.25
C SER A 58 14.32 -8.54 15.31
N LEU A 59 13.99 -8.97 16.53
CA LEU A 59 13.03 -10.06 16.75
C LEU A 59 11.63 -9.71 16.24
N HIS A 60 11.27 -8.42 16.21
CA HIS A 60 9.94 -7.98 15.77
C HIS A 60 9.74 -8.18 14.26
N PHE A 61 10.79 -7.98 13.47
CA PHE A 61 10.77 -8.27 12.04
C PHE A 61 10.80 -9.78 11.78
N LYS A 62 11.69 -10.52 12.45
CA LYS A 62 11.79 -11.98 12.30
C LYS A 62 10.56 -12.75 12.77
N SER A 63 9.81 -12.20 13.73
CA SER A 63 8.53 -12.77 14.19
C SER A 63 7.35 -12.44 13.28
N GLY A 64 7.55 -11.63 12.23
CA GLY A 64 6.50 -11.20 11.31
C GLY A 64 5.55 -10.14 11.88
N ARG A 65 5.83 -9.61 13.08
CA ARG A 65 5.04 -8.51 13.67
C ARG A 65 5.25 -7.20 12.94
N VAL A 66 6.49 -6.95 12.53
CA VAL A 66 6.84 -5.83 11.64
C VAL A 66 7.21 -6.41 10.30
N GLN A 67 6.68 -5.85 9.21
CA GLN A 67 7.04 -6.25 7.85
C GLN A 67 7.41 -5.03 7.04
N LEU A 68 8.26 -5.21 6.03
CA LEU A 68 8.52 -4.18 5.04
C LEU A 68 7.26 -4.06 4.17
N ILE A 69 6.66 -2.88 4.14
CA ILE A 69 5.53 -2.55 3.27
C ILE A 69 6.08 -2.07 1.92
N ASP A 70 7.05 -1.15 1.95
CA ASP A 70 7.52 -0.47 0.74
C ASP A 70 9.01 -0.14 0.82
N GLU A 71 9.69 -0.17 -0.33
CA GLU A 71 11.03 0.40 -0.50
C GLU A 71 11.09 1.29 -1.73
N THR A 72 11.46 2.56 -1.53
CA THR A 72 11.57 3.55 -2.58
C THR A 72 13.01 4.03 -2.67
N ASP A 73 13.65 3.94 -3.84
CA ASP A 73 14.92 4.63 -4.06
C ASP A 73 14.65 6.11 -4.36
N ILE A 74 15.09 6.98 -3.46
CA ILE A 74 14.95 8.42 -3.64
C ILE A 74 16.12 8.90 -4.48
N GLU A 75 15.85 9.10 -5.76
CA GLU A 75 16.49 10.11 -6.60
C GLU A 75 15.56 11.35 -6.56
N ASP A 76 15.92 12.41 -5.81
CA ASP A 76 15.15 13.66 -5.73
C ASP A 76 14.82 14.26 -7.13
N PRO A 77 13.70 15.00 -7.35
CA PRO A 77 12.43 15.05 -6.61
C PRO A 77 11.18 14.98 -7.52
N LYS A 78 10.11 14.27 -7.11
CA LYS A 78 8.71 14.72 -7.34
C LYS A 78 7.67 13.89 -6.59
N THR A 79 6.95 14.61 -5.72
CA THR A 79 5.51 14.47 -5.46
C THR A 79 5.02 13.22 -4.71
N GLU A 80 5.02 13.34 -3.38
CA GLU A 80 3.82 13.32 -2.52
C GLU A 80 2.55 12.66 -3.10
N SER A 81 2.09 11.56 -2.48
CA SER A 81 0.76 11.43 -1.85
C SER A 81 0.36 9.96 -1.64
N GLU A 82 0.26 9.59 -0.37
CA GLU A 82 -0.77 8.79 0.30
C GLU A 82 -1.29 7.43 -0.26
N GLU A 83 -1.14 6.44 0.63
CA GLU A 83 -2.15 5.46 1.08
C GLU A 83 -2.40 4.10 0.38
N THR A 84 -2.01 3.04 1.13
CA THR A 84 -2.71 1.74 1.35
C THR A 84 -2.74 0.75 0.17
N GLN A 85 -2.57 -0.57 0.28
CA GLN A 85 -2.79 -1.59 1.31
C GLN A 85 -1.83 -2.78 1.09
N GLU A 86 -1.75 -3.61 2.12
CA GLU A 86 -1.23 -4.98 2.15
C GLU A 86 -1.69 -5.83 0.94
N THR A 87 -0.78 -6.62 0.34
CA THR A 87 -0.83 -8.10 0.32
C THR A 87 0.18 -8.66 -0.71
N SER A 88 1.21 -9.30 -0.16
CA SER A 88 1.86 -10.55 -0.59
C SER A 88 2.36 -10.75 -2.05
N THR A 89 3.64 -11.14 -2.10
CA THR A 89 4.25 -12.17 -2.97
C THR A 89 5.17 -11.67 -4.09
N ASP A 90 6.47 -11.63 -3.75
CA ASP A 90 7.59 -12.32 -4.41
C ASP A 90 7.72 -12.28 -5.95
N ASN A 91 8.83 -11.66 -6.38
CA ASN A 91 9.66 -11.88 -7.57
C ASN A 91 9.22 -11.36 -8.95
N GLU A 92 9.82 -10.21 -9.29
CA GLU A 92 10.49 -9.86 -10.55
C GLU A 92 9.92 -10.41 -11.88
N ASP A 93 9.05 -9.63 -12.54
CA ASP A 93 9.21 -9.24 -13.95
C ASP A 93 8.41 -7.96 -14.25
N VAL A 94 8.92 -7.16 -15.18
CA VAL A 94 8.50 -5.80 -15.49
C VAL A 94 7.19 -5.81 -16.29
N ALA A 95 6.02 -5.76 -15.65
CA ALA A 95 4.76 -5.42 -16.32
C ALA A 95 3.69 -4.94 -15.34
N ASP A 96 3.06 -3.82 -15.69
CA ASP A 96 1.81 -3.28 -15.15
C ASP A 96 0.73 -4.38 -14.95
N ASN A 97 0.63 -4.94 -13.74
CA ASN A 97 -0.35 -5.99 -13.41
C ASN A 97 -1.69 -5.35 -13.02
N PHE A 98 -2.42 -4.86 -14.01
CA PHE A 98 -3.81 -4.45 -13.83
C PHE A 98 -4.69 -5.69 -13.54
N THR A 99 -5.56 -5.61 -12.54
CA THR A 99 -6.59 -6.60 -12.27
C THR A 99 -7.58 -6.60 -13.42
N GLU A 100 -7.58 -7.67 -14.22
CA GLU A 100 -8.43 -7.76 -15.40
C GLU A 100 -9.84 -8.22 -15.00
N VAL A 101 -10.85 -7.39 -15.26
CA VAL A 101 -12.25 -7.66 -14.93
C VAL A 101 -13.04 -7.78 -16.23
N GLU A 102 -13.61 -8.97 -16.45
CA GLU A 102 -14.41 -9.25 -17.63
C GLU A 102 -15.83 -8.70 -17.44
N VAL A 103 -16.22 -7.76 -18.30
CA VAL A 103 -17.53 -7.08 -18.27
C VAL A 103 -18.14 -7.13 -19.66
N GLY A 104 -19.41 -7.51 -19.74
CA GLY A 104 -20.12 -7.66 -21.01
C GLY A 104 -20.67 -6.34 -21.57
N SER A 105 -20.62 -5.26 -20.81
CA SER A 105 -21.19 -3.96 -21.19
C SER A 105 -20.66 -2.80 -20.35
N LEU A 106 -20.77 -1.59 -20.90
CA LEU A 106 -20.44 -0.34 -20.20
C LEU A 106 -21.16 -0.21 -18.86
N GLU A 107 -22.45 -0.52 -18.82
CA GLU A 107 -23.25 -0.38 -17.60
C GLU A 107 -22.76 -1.32 -16.49
N GLU A 108 -22.30 -2.51 -16.84
CA GLU A 108 -21.74 -3.50 -15.92
C GLU A 108 -20.37 -3.06 -15.40
N ALA A 109 -19.53 -2.50 -16.26
CA ALA A 109 -18.25 -1.89 -15.86
C ALA A 109 -18.46 -0.76 -14.84
N VAL A 110 -19.45 0.11 -15.10
CA VAL A 110 -19.76 1.23 -14.20
C VAL A 110 -20.36 0.74 -12.89
N ASP A 111 -21.23 -0.26 -12.92
CA ASP A 111 -21.82 -0.85 -11.72
C ASP A 111 -20.77 -1.53 -10.85
N TYR A 112 -19.83 -2.24 -11.47
CA TYR A 112 -18.67 -2.82 -10.79
C TYR A 112 -17.83 -1.75 -10.10
N LEU A 113 -17.53 -0.64 -10.79
CA LEU A 113 -16.79 0.48 -10.20
C LEU A 113 -17.54 1.11 -9.03
N VAL A 114 -18.85 1.33 -9.15
CA VAL A 114 -19.66 1.97 -8.09
C VAL A 114 -19.89 1.04 -6.90
N SER A 115 -19.98 -0.27 -7.12
CA SER A 115 -20.10 -1.26 -6.04
C SER A 115 -18.77 -1.52 -5.32
N ASN A 116 -17.64 -1.43 -6.03
CA ASN A 116 -16.33 -1.74 -5.47
C ASN A 116 -15.56 -0.50 -4.98
N PHE A 117 -15.95 0.71 -5.42
CA PHE A 117 -15.34 1.98 -5.05
C PHE A 117 -16.38 3.06 -4.74
N ASP A 118 -16.40 3.58 -3.52
CA ASP A 118 -17.29 4.67 -3.10
C ASP A 118 -16.99 6.01 -3.82
N ASP A 119 -15.80 6.16 -4.39
CA ASP A 119 -15.38 7.33 -5.18
C ASP A 119 -15.96 7.34 -6.60
N ALA A 120 -16.48 6.21 -7.07
CA ALA A 120 -16.96 6.07 -8.43
C ALA A 120 -18.33 6.74 -8.60
N ASN A 121 -18.40 7.71 -9.51
CA ASN A 121 -19.65 8.41 -9.80
C ASN A 121 -20.25 7.96 -11.13
N LYS A 122 -21.43 7.32 -11.07
CA LYS A 122 -22.19 6.83 -12.24
C LYS A 122 -22.48 7.92 -13.27
N GLN A 123 -22.45 9.21 -12.91
CA GLN A 123 -22.68 10.31 -13.83
C GLN A 123 -21.44 10.69 -14.65
N GLN A 124 -20.24 10.47 -14.10
CA GLN A 124 -18.94 10.71 -14.76
C GLN A 124 -18.45 9.48 -15.56
N LEU A 125 -18.86 8.28 -15.13
CA LEU A 125 -18.41 7.01 -15.71
C LEU A 125 -19.30 6.50 -16.86
N ARG A 126 -20.28 7.30 -17.35
CA ARG A 126 -21.20 6.91 -18.46
C ARG A 126 -20.55 6.77 -19.83
N SER A 127 -19.23 6.66 -19.93
CA SER A 127 -18.52 6.54 -21.18
C SER A 127 -17.37 5.55 -21.02
N LYS A 128 -17.18 4.68 -22.02
CA LYS A 128 -16.14 3.63 -22.02
C LYS A 128 -14.76 4.15 -21.65
N LYS A 129 -14.40 5.32 -22.22
CA LYS A 129 -13.14 5.99 -21.93
C LYS A 129 -13.02 6.44 -20.47
N ALA A 130 -14.12 6.92 -19.88
CA ALA A 130 -14.14 7.37 -18.48
C ALA A 130 -14.11 6.19 -17.50
N ALA A 131 -14.86 5.12 -17.80
CA ALA A 131 -14.85 3.88 -17.02
C ALA A 131 -13.46 3.22 -17.03
N ASN A 132 -12.82 3.10 -18.20
CA ASN A 132 -11.48 2.52 -18.30
C ASN A 132 -10.43 3.41 -17.62
N ALA A 133 -10.44 4.72 -17.85
CA ALA A 133 -9.47 5.60 -17.19
C ALA A 133 -9.58 5.54 -15.65
N PHE A 134 -10.81 5.47 -15.13
CA PHE A 134 -11.02 5.33 -13.69
C PHE A 134 -10.62 3.94 -13.19
N ALA A 135 -10.94 2.88 -13.93
CA ALA A 135 -10.48 1.54 -13.62
C ALA A 135 -8.95 1.48 -13.59
N GLU A 136 -8.27 2.05 -14.59
CA GLU A 136 -6.81 2.12 -14.69
C GLU A 136 -6.21 2.89 -13.50
N THR A 137 -6.84 3.99 -13.06
CA THR A 137 -6.40 4.70 -11.84
C THR A 137 -6.51 3.86 -10.56
N LYS A 138 -7.38 2.84 -10.57
CA LYS A 138 -7.56 1.89 -9.47
C LYS A 138 -6.86 0.56 -9.75
N GLY A 139 -6.02 0.48 -10.78
CA GLY A 139 -5.28 -0.73 -11.15
C GLY A 139 -6.16 -1.84 -11.73
N ILE A 140 -7.29 -1.50 -12.35
CA ILE A 140 -8.23 -2.42 -12.99
C ILE A 140 -8.27 -2.19 -14.49
N ARG A 141 -8.35 -3.25 -15.28
CA ARG A 141 -8.60 -3.18 -16.72
C ARG A 141 -9.86 -3.95 -17.04
N PHE A 142 -10.84 -3.28 -17.65
CA PHE A 142 -12.02 -3.95 -18.18
C PHE A 142 -11.72 -4.58 -19.53
N VAL A 143 -11.99 -5.88 -19.65
CA VAL A 143 -12.01 -6.61 -20.92
C VAL A 143 -13.45 -6.97 -21.28
N GLY A 144 -13.80 -6.84 -22.56
CA GLY A 144 -15.16 -7.07 -23.06
C GLY A 144 -16.01 -5.80 -23.29
N LEU A 145 -15.50 -4.63 -22.89
CA LEU A 145 -16.09 -3.31 -23.13
C LEU A 145 -15.91 -2.85 -24.57
#